data_AF-A0A9E2BVQ9-F1
#
_entry.id   AF-A0A9E2BVQ9-F1
#
_cell.length_a   1.000
_cell.length_b   1.000
_cell.length_c   1.000
_cell.angle_alpha   90.00
_cell.angle_beta   90.00
_cell.angle_gamma   90.00
#
_symmetry.space_group_name_H-M   'P 1'
#
loop_
_entity.id
_entity.type
_entity.pdbx_description
1 polymer ?
#
loop_
_entity_poly.entity_id
_entity_poly.type
_entity_poly.pdbx_seq_one_letter_code
_entity_poly.pdbx_strand_id
1 'polypeptide(L)'
;MRILFTRPDSEIVAAPAPLGAMSLAAYIRKRRGSDELKIYDARVNYTGNDKLTQIIADYKPDLLCITAFSLEMEVSHDLAARVKKVIPDCKIFLGGPYPTSDPASAIADKNIDIAFIGEGEQSFLKVLNALDNGGDLGDIPGITYRQNGSVIDNG
;
A
#
# COMPACT_ATOMS: atom_id res chain seq x y z
N MET A 1 3.05 -28.84 -19.66
CA MET A 1 1.99 -27.86 -19.99
C MET A 1 2.66 -26.59 -20.51
N ARG A 2 2.20 -26.00 -21.62
CA ARG A 2 2.73 -24.73 -22.17
C ARG A 2 1.71 -23.63 -21.93
N ILE A 3 2.10 -22.56 -21.26
CA ILE A 3 1.21 -21.44 -20.93
C ILE A 3 1.86 -20.17 -21.47
N LEU A 4 1.11 -19.37 -22.23
CA LEU A 4 1.51 -18.06 -22.75
C LEU A 4 0.60 -16.98 -22.15
N PHE A 5 1.20 -16.03 -21.44
CA PHE A 5 0.56 -14.79 -21.02
C PHE A 5 1.22 -13.66 -21.82
N THR A 6 0.45 -12.84 -22.54
CA THR A 6 1.01 -11.72 -23.30
C THR A 6 0.14 -10.48 -23.19
N ARG A 7 0.78 -9.31 -23.20
CA ARG A 7 0.12 -8.05 -23.55
C ARG A 7 0.30 -7.82 -25.06
N PRO A 8 -0.72 -7.31 -25.76
CA PRO A 8 -0.64 -7.02 -27.18
C PRO A 8 0.28 -5.80 -27.44
N ASP A 9 0.67 -5.63 -28.70
CA ASP A 9 1.28 -4.38 -29.17
C ASP A 9 0.29 -3.21 -28.98
N SER A 10 0.75 -2.10 -28.38
CA SER A 10 -0.13 -0.95 -28.03
C SER A 10 0.65 0.33 -27.74
N GLU A 11 0.10 1.47 -28.17
CA GLU A 11 0.55 2.83 -27.82
C GLU A 11 -0.17 3.41 -26.58
N ILE A 12 -0.90 2.58 -25.81
CA ILE A 12 -1.75 3.05 -24.72
C ILE A 12 -0.90 3.54 -23.53
N VAL A 13 -0.96 4.86 -23.28
CA VAL A 13 -0.50 5.54 -22.05
C VAL A 13 -1.70 5.83 -21.12
N ALA A 14 -2.61 4.86 -20.96
CA ALA A 14 -3.70 4.99 -20.00
C ALA A 14 -3.20 4.59 -18.61
N ALA A 15 -3.68 5.25 -17.55
CA ALA A 15 -3.52 4.77 -16.18
C ALA A 15 -4.34 3.48 -16.05
N PRO A 16 -3.73 2.27 -16.08
CA PRO A 16 -4.50 1.05 -15.94
C PRO A 16 -5.15 1.04 -14.56
N ALA A 17 -6.32 0.40 -14.45
CA ALA A 17 -6.98 0.19 -13.16
C ALA A 17 -5.95 -0.30 -12.11
N PRO A 18 -6.10 0.07 -10.82
CA PRO A 18 -5.12 -0.27 -9.79
C PRO A 18 -5.26 -1.74 -9.39
N LEU A 19 -4.85 -2.64 -10.30
CA LEU A 19 -5.09 -4.08 -10.21
C LEU A 19 -4.52 -4.68 -8.93
N GLY A 20 -3.36 -4.20 -8.46
CA GLY A 20 -2.79 -4.63 -7.18
C GLY A 20 -3.74 -4.33 -6.00
N ALA A 21 -4.22 -3.09 -5.89
CA ALA A 21 -5.18 -2.72 -4.85
C ALA A 21 -6.50 -3.49 -4.97
N MET A 22 -7.00 -3.71 -6.19
CA MET A 22 -8.20 -4.51 -6.43
C MET A 22 -8.00 -5.98 -6.07
N SER A 23 -6.84 -6.56 -6.38
CA SER A 23 -6.47 -7.93 -6.04
C SER A 23 -6.40 -8.11 -4.53
N LEU A 24 -5.70 -7.21 -3.82
CA LEU A 24 -5.67 -7.17 -2.35
C LEU A 24 -7.09 -7.10 -1.77
N ALA A 25 -7.90 -6.14 -2.23
CA ALA A 25 -9.26 -5.99 -1.71
C ALA A 25 -10.13 -7.24 -1.93
N ALA A 26 -10.02 -7.89 -3.09
CA ALA A 26 -10.74 -9.13 -3.37
C ALA A 26 -10.22 -10.29 -2.50
N TYR A 27 -8.91 -10.40 -2.34
CA TYR A 27 -8.25 -11.44 -1.54
C TYR A 27 -8.63 -11.34 -0.07
N ILE A 28 -8.68 -10.12 0.46
CA ILE A 28 -9.04 -9.82 1.85
C ILE A 28 -10.54 -9.97 2.06
N ARG A 29 -11.40 -9.45 1.18
CA ARG A 29 -12.86 -9.66 1.29
C ARG A 29 -13.23 -11.15 1.38
N LYS A 30 -12.51 -12.02 0.67
CA LYS A 30 -12.73 -13.48 0.71
C LYS A 30 -12.33 -14.12 2.05
N ARG A 31 -11.39 -13.54 2.79
CA ARG A 31 -10.77 -14.14 3.99
C ARG A 31 -11.07 -13.41 5.30
N ARG A 32 -11.42 -12.14 5.22
CA ARG A 32 -11.74 -11.20 6.31
C ARG A 32 -13.00 -10.41 5.94
N GLY A 33 -14.13 -11.12 5.90
CA GLY A 33 -15.39 -10.57 5.40
C GLY A 33 -16.00 -9.42 6.24
N SER A 34 -15.45 -9.14 7.41
CA SER A 34 -15.88 -8.06 8.31
C SER A 34 -15.24 -6.71 8.02
N ASP A 35 -14.14 -6.67 7.26
CA ASP A 35 -13.40 -5.42 7.03
C ASP A 35 -14.16 -4.51 6.03
N GLU A 36 -14.32 -3.22 6.36
CA GLU A 36 -14.82 -2.22 5.40
C GLU A 36 -13.69 -1.79 4.46
N LEU A 37 -13.82 -2.14 3.17
CA LEU A 37 -12.80 -1.86 2.16
C LEU A 37 -13.30 -0.83 1.15
N LYS A 38 -12.57 0.29 0.99
CA LYS A 38 -12.79 1.29 -0.06
C LYS A 38 -11.55 1.45 -0.92
N ILE A 39 -11.76 1.49 -2.24
CA ILE A 39 -10.72 1.80 -3.21
C ILE A 39 -11.07 3.17 -3.80
N TYR A 40 -10.11 4.09 -3.74
CA TYR A 40 -10.22 5.40 -4.38
C TYR A 40 -9.01 5.58 -5.30
N ASP A 41 -9.22 5.60 -6.61
CA ASP A 41 -8.15 5.86 -7.58
C ASP A 41 -8.06 7.36 -7.87
N ALA A 42 -7.06 8.02 -7.28
CA ALA A 42 -6.83 9.45 -7.45
C ALA A 42 -6.33 9.82 -8.85
N ARG A 43 -5.82 8.87 -9.65
CA ARG A 43 -5.35 9.10 -11.03
C ARG A 43 -6.52 9.29 -11.99
N VAL A 44 -7.69 8.76 -11.66
CA VAL A 44 -8.93 8.98 -12.44
C VAL A 44 -9.52 10.35 -12.15
N ASN A 45 -9.47 10.76 -10.87
CA ASN A 45 -10.16 11.96 -10.40
C ASN A 45 -9.28 13.22 -10.36
N TYR A 46 -7.96 13.11 -10.61
CA TYR A 46 -6.96 14.19 -10.64
C TYR A 46 -7.12 15.22 -9.52
N THR A 47 -7.34 14.77 -8.28
CA THR A 47 -7.72 15.65 -7.18
C THR A 47 -6.52 16.33 -6.50
N GLY A 48 -5.30 15.85 -6.75
CA GLY A 48 -4.12 16.24 -5.99
C GLY A 48 -4.16 15.77 -4.52
N ASN A 49 -3.03 15.87 -3.83
CA ASN A 49 -2.91 15.36 -2.46
C ASN A 49 -3.69 16.19 -1.43
N ASP A 50 -3.93 17.49 -1.66
CA ASP A 50 -4.75 18.32 -0.77
C ASP A 50 -6.18 17.78 -0.66
N LYS A 51 -6.86 17.62 -1.79
CA LYS A 51 -8.23 17.12 -1.82
C LYS A 51 -8.31 15.63 -1.48
N LEU A 52 -7.31 14.83 -1.87
CA LEU A 52 -7.24 13.42 -1.47
C LEU A 52 -7.10 13.30 0.06
N THR A 53 -6.28 14.15 0.69
CA THR A 53 -6.15 14.19 2.15
C THR A 53 -7.47 14.55 2.81
N GLN A 54 -8.24 15.51 2.26
CA GLN A 54 -9.58 15.81 2.78
C GLN A 54 -10.52 14.61 2.68
N ILE A 55 -10.56 13.93 1.53
CA ILE A 55 -11.38 12.72 1.34
C ILE A 55 -11.00 11.63 2.34
N ILE A 56 -9.71 11.41 2.57
CA ILE A 56 -9.20 10.45 3.56
C ILE A 56 -9.58 10.89 4.98
N ALA A 57 -9.45 12.18 5.30
CA ALA A 57 -9.81 12.75 6.59
C ALA A 57 -11.31 12.64 6.90
N ASP A 58 -12.16 12.77 5.88
CA ASP A 58 -13.61 12.62 6.01
C ASP A 58 -13.98 11.14 6.21
N TYR A 59 -13.27 10.22 5.54
CA TYR A 59 -13.49 8.78 5.68
C TYR A 59 -12.93 8.19 6.98
N LYS A 60 -11.82 8.75 7.51
CA LYS A 60 -11.13 8.34 8.74
C LYS A 60 -10.73 6.85 8.77
N PRO A 61 -9.89 6.36 7.84
CA PRO A 61 -9.46 4.97 7.87
C PRO A 61 -8.47 4.71 9.01
N ASP A 62 -8.59 3.55 9.66
CA ASP A 62 -7.56 3.04 10.60
C ASP A 62 -6.26 2.66 9.86
N LEU A 63 -6.41 2.23 8.60
CA LEU A 63 -5.31 1.82 7.72
C LEU A 63 -5.47 2.45 6.33
N LEU A 64 -4.47 3.23 5.92
CA LEU A 64 -4.30 3.71 4.55
C LEU A 64 -3.30 2.82 3.81
N CYS A 65 -3.69 2.31 2.65
CA CYS A 65 -2.81 1.56 1.76
C CYS A 65 -2.54 2.37 0.49
N ILE A 66 -1.29 2.74 0.27
CA ILE A 66 -0.82 3.47 -0.90
C ILE A 66 -0.17 2.47 -1.86
N THR A 67 -0.60 2.47 -3.11
CA THR A 67 0.08 1.75 -4.19
C THR A 67 0.78 2.76 -5.09
N ALA A 68 2.08 2.59 -5.32
CA ALA A 68 2.89 3.58 -6.03
C ALA A 68 3.85 2.93 -7.04
N PHE A 69 3.94 3.52 -8.22
CA PHE A 69 5.05 3.36 -9.16
C PHE A 69 6.25 4.21 -8.74
N SER A 70 7.46 3.91 -9.22
CA SER A 70 8.67 4.67 -8.86
C SER A 70 8.58 6.16 -9.23
N LEU A 71 7.81 6.51 -10.27
CA LEU A 71 7.52 7.90 -10.65
C LEU A 71 6.59 8.63 -9.66
N GLU A 72 5.90 7.89 -8.80
CA GLU A 72 4.95 8.38 -7.81
C GLU A 72 5.56 8.44 -6.40
N MET A 73 6.86 8.17 -6.25
CA MET A 73 7.58 8.18 -4.97
C MET A 73 7.33 9.48 -4.18
N GLU A 74 7.67 10.64 -4.74
CA GLU A 74 7.56 11.92 -4.03
C GLU A 74 6.11 12.23 -3.61
N VAL A 75 5.16 12.02 -4.51
CA VAL A 75 3.73 12.26 -4.21
C VAL A 75 3.16 11.27 -3.22
N SER A 76 3.68 10.04 -3.15
CA SER A 76 3.28 9.04 -2.15
C SER A 76 3.75 9.43 -0.74
N HIS A 77 4.97 9.94 -0.60
CA HIS A 77 5.52 10.44 0.66
C HIS A 77 4.82 11.73 1.12
N ASP A 78 4.56 12.67 0.20
CA ASP A 78 3.79 13.87 0.52
C ASP A 78 2.38 13.53 1.03
N LEU A 79 1.70 12.55 0.40
CA LEU A 79 0.40 12.08 0.86
C LEU A 79 0.49 11.46 2.26
N ALA A 80 1.47 10.58 2.50
CA ALA A 80 1.65 9.93 3.80
C ALA A 80 1.87 10.97 4.92
N ALA A 81 2.74 11.96 4.68
CA ALA A 81 3.00 13.04 5.62
C ALA A 81 1.75 13.90 5.90
N ARG A 82 0.93 14.18 4.89
CA ARG A 82 -0.32 14.94 5.05
C ARG A 82 -1.35 14.16 5.85
N VAL A 83 -1.51 12.87 5.57
CA VAL A 83 -2.45 12.00 6.29
C VAL A 83 -2.05 11.87 7.76
N LYS A 84 -0.76 11.63 8.07
CA LYS A 84 -0.29 11.58 9.46
C LYS A 84 -0.51 12.91 10.23
N LYS A 85 -0.53 14.06 9.55
CA LYS A 85 -0.84 15.35 10.21
C LYS A 85 -2.31 15.45 10.64
N VAL A 86 -3.23 14.87 9.87
CA VAL A 86 -4.69 14.98 10.12
C VAL A 86 -5.28 13.77 10.85
N ILE A 87 -4.68 12.59 10.69
CA ILE A 87 -5.02 11.35 11.38
C ILE A 87 -3.71 10.69 11.86
N PRO A 88 -3.12 11.15 12.98
CA PRO A 88 -1.82 10.67 13.45
C PRO A 88 -1.74 9.15 13.69
N ASP A 89 -2.85 8.56 14.12
CA ASP A 89 -2.93 7.14 14.46
C ASP A 89 -3.19 6.22 13.25
N CYS A 90 -3.49 6.79 12.07
CA CYS A 90 -3.71 6.01 10.86
C CYS A 90 -2.43 5.26 10.49
N LYS A 91 -2.49 3.93 10.41
CA LYS A 91 -1.38 3.13 9.88
C LYS A 91 -1.27 3.36 8.38
N ILE A 92 -0.06 3.50 7.85
CA ILE A 92 0.15 3.72 6.42
C ILE A 92 1.05 2.62 5.88
N PHE A 93 0.49 1.83 4.95
CA PHE A 93 1.23 0.82 4.21
C PHE A 93 1.50 1.30 2.79
N LEU A 94 2.69 1.02 2.30
CA LEU A 94 3.14 1.37 0.96
C LEU A 94 3.45 0.09 0.19
N GLY A 95 2.88 -0.06 -1.01
CA GLY A 95 3.11 -1.21 -1.87
C GLY A 95 3.24 -0.81 -3.35
N GLY A 96 3.45 -1.81 -4.20
CA GLY A 96 3.61 -1.62 -5.64
C GLY A 96 5.07 -1.55 -6.09
N PRO A 97 5.32 -1.17 -7.36
CA PRO A 97 6.65 -1.21 -7.94
C PRO A 97 7.68 -0.32 -7.23
N TYR A 98 7.26 0.81 -6.66
CA TYR A 98 8.18 1.71 -5.96
C TYR A 98 8.88 1.04 -4.77
N PRO A 99 8.19 0.63 -3.69
CA PRO A 99 8.85 0.01 -2.55
C PRO A 99 9.56 -1.28 -2.95
N THR A 100 9.05 -2.01 -3.96
CA THR A 100 9.73 -3.19 -4.50
C THR A 100 11.09 -2.86 -5.13
N SER A 101 11.19 -1.72 -5.83
CA SER A 101 12.42 -1.29 -6.51
C SER A 101 13.42 -0.59 -5.58
N ASP A 102 12.93 0.11 -4.56
CA ASP A 102 13.75 0.84 -3.59
C ASP A 102 13.12 0.77 -2.18
N PRO A 103 13.26 -0.38 -1.50
CA PRO A 103 12.69 -0.58 -0.16
C PRO A 103 13.25 0.42 0.86
N ALA A 104 14.54 0.74 0.75
CA ALA A 104 15.27 1.57 1.68
C ALA A 104 14.74 3.00 1.68
N SER A 105 14.55 3.62 0.51
CA SER A 105 13.96 4.96 0.42
C SER A 105 12.49 4.96 0.85
N ALA A 106 11.73 3.92 0.46
CA ALA A 106 10.31 3.81 0.79
C ALA A 106 10.06 3.77 2.30
N ILE A 107 10.81 2.95 3.04
CA ILE A 107 10.65 2.84 4.49
C ILE A 107 11.40 3.92 5.27
N ALA A 108 12.35 4.66 4.66
CA ALA A 108 13.05 5.75 5.33
C ALA A 108 12.10 6.87 5.79
N ASP A 109 10.97 7.05 5.10
CA ASP A 109 9.90 7.93 5.54
C ASP A 109 9.23 7.38 6.81
N LYS A 110 9.30 8.17 7.88
CA LYS A 110 8.71 7.83 9.19
C LYS A 110 7.19 7.82 9.19
N ASN A 111 6.55 8.38 8.15
CA ASN A 111 5.11 8.33 7.97
C ASN A 111 4.63 6.98 7.41
N ILE A 112 5.54 6.15 6.89
CA ILE A 112 5.25 4.80 6.39
C ILE A 112 5.56 3.77 7.48
N ASP A 113 4.56 2.97 7.83
CA ASP A 113 4.66 1.95 8.87
C ASP A 113 5.21 0.62 8.33
N ILE A 114 4.74 0.22 7.13
CA ILE A 114 5.14 -1.03 6.46
C ILE A 114 5.23 -0.80 4.95
N ALA A 115 6.32 -1.22 4.34
CA ALA A 115 6.49 -1.32 2.89
C ALA A 115 6.34 -2.80 2.45
N PHE A 116 5.60 -3.06 1.39
CA PHE A 116 5.41 -4.38 0.79
C PHE A 116 6.26 -4.54 -0.45
N ILE A 117 7.02 -5.64 -0.51
CA ILE A 117 8.01 -5.94 -1.54
C ILE A 117 7.53 -7.12 -2.37
N GLY A 118 7.40 -6.92 -3.69
CA GLY A 118 6.86 -7.92 -4.60
C GLY A 118 5.35 -8.13 -4.43
N GLU A 119 4.91 -9.39 -4.53
CA GLU A 119 3.49 -9.75 -4.44
C GLU A 119 3.00 -9.77 -2.98
N GLY A 120 1.89 -9.06 -2.73
CA GLY A 120 1.51 -8.67 -1.38
C GLY A 120 0.37 -9.46 -0.75
N GLU A 121 -0.46 -10.20 -1.48
CA GLU A 121 -1.76 -10.70 -0.98
C GLU A 121 -1.64 -11.55 0.29
N GLN A 122 -0.70 -12.49 0.30
CA GLN A 122 -0.51 -13.39 1.43
C GLN A 122 0.10 -12.65 2.62
N SER A 123 1.12 -11.83 2.37
CA SER A 123 1.81 -11.06 3.41
C SER A 123 0.88 -10.00 4.01
N PHE A 124 0.06 -9.34 3.19
CA PHE A 124 -0.92 -8.34 3.64
C PHE A 124 -1.95 -8.98 4.58
N LEU A 125 -2.48 -10.17 4.23
CA LEU A 125 -3.35 -10.91 5.14
C LEU A 125 -2.65 -11.26 6.46
N LYS A 126 -1.41 -11.74 6.40
CA LYS A 126 -0.63 -12.08 7.61
C LYS A 126 -0.41 -10.84 8.47
N VAL A 127 -0.09 -9.69 7.88
CA VAL A 127 0.08 -8.41 8.58
C VAL A 127 -1.23 -8.01 9.27
N LEU A 128 -2.36 -8.02 8.56
CA LEU A 128 -3.65 -7.68 9.18
C LEU A 128 -3.97 -8.60 10.36
N ASN A 129 -3.78 -9.91 10.19
CA ASN A 129 -4.01 -10.87 11.26
C ASN A 129 -3.04 -10.66 12.44
N ALA A 130 -1.78 -10.31 12.18
CA ALA A 130 -0.82 -10.00 13.23
C ALA A 130 -1.25 -8.76 14.01
N LEU A 131 -1.70 -7.70 13.33
CA LEU A 131 -2.15 -6.46 13.97
C LEU A 131 -3.36 -6.67 14.88
N ASP A 132 -4.29 -7.54 14.49
CA ASP A 132 -5.43 -7.91 15.34
C ASP A 132 -5.01 -8.69 16.60
N ASN A 133 -3.91 -9.44 16.53
CA ASN A 133 -3.50 -10.41 17.57
C ASN A 133 -2.26 -9.98 18.39
N GLY A 134 -1.80 -8.72 18.28
CA GLY A 134 -0.72 -8.20 19.12
C GLY A 134 0.64 -7.97 18.44
N GLY A 135 0.70 -8.05 17.11
CA GLY A 135 1.68 -7.29 16.32
C GLY A 135 3.03 -7.96 16.03
N ASP A 136 3.14 -9.29 16.08
CA ASP A 136 4.36 -9.95 15.61
C ASP A 136 4.41 -10.02 14.08
N LEU A 137 5.39 -9.31 13.50
CA LEU A 137 5.62 -9.22 12.06
C LEU A 137 6.89 -10.00 11.62
N GLY A 138 7.63 -10.59 12.57
CA GLY A 138 8.99 -11.12 12.37
C GLY A 138 9.11 -12.14 11.24
N ASP A 139 8.13 -13.04 11.11
CA ASP A 139 8.16 -14.14 10.14
C ASP A 139 7.33 -13.88 8.87
N ILE A 140 6.88 -12.63 8.65
CA ILE A 140 6.11 -12.28 7.46
C ILE A 140 7.10 -11.91 6.33
N PRO A 141 7.17 -12.67 5.23
CA PRO A 141 8.07 -12.38 4.12
C PRO A 141 7.57 -11.22 3.26
N GLY A 142 8.47 -10.56 2.53
CA GLY A 142 8.10 -9.55 1.53
C GLY A 142 7.61 -8.24 2.15
N ILE A 143 8.08 -7.91 3.37
CA ILE A 143 7.79 -6.64 4.02
C ILE A 143 9.04 -6.03 4.64
N THR A 144 9.14 -4.72 4.57
CA THR A 144 10.09 -3.92 5.32
C THR A 144 9.30 -3.01 6.27
N TYR A 145 9.60 -3.01 7.55
CA TYR A 145 8.79 -2.30 8.55
C TYR A 145 9.65 -1.72 9.67
N ARG A 146 9.03 -0.94 10.55
CA ARG A 146 9.70 -0.35 11.71
C ARG A 146 9.23 -0.95 13.01
N GLN A 147 10.19 -1.33 13.84
CA GLN A 147 9.95 -1.83 15.19
C GLN A 147 11.00 -1.23 16.12
N ASN A 148 10.56 -0.62 17.22
CA ASN A 148 11.43 -0.04 18.25
C ASN A 148 12.49 0.94 17.72
N GLY A 149 12.16 1.70 16.66
CA GLY A 149 13.06 2.67 16.04
C GLY A 149 14.03 2.09 15.01
N SER A 150 14.08 0.77 14.86
CA SER A 150 14.88 0.07 13.85
C SER A 150 14.02 -0.33 12.65
N VAL A 151 14.64 -0.30 11.46
CA VAL A 151 14.06 -0.89 10.26
C VAL A 151 14.40 -2.37 10.24
N ILE A 152 13.38 -3.21 10.07
CA ILE A 152 13.49 -4.67 9.89
C ILE A 152 13.07 -4.98 8.46
N ASP A 153 13.89 -5.74 7.76
CA ASP A 153 13.67 -6.11 6.36
C ASP A 153 13.52 -7.62 6.24
N ASN A 154 12.31 -8.05 5.85
CA ASN A 154 11.95 -9.46 5.66
C ASN A 154 11.87 -9.84 4.16
N GLY A 155 12.47 -9.03 3.28
CA GLY A 155 12.72 -9.38 1.88
C GLY A 155 11.98 -8.52 0.88
#